data_AF-A0A177FMW5-F1
#
_entry.id   AF-A0A177FMW5-F1
#
_cell.length_a   1.000
_cell.length_b   1.000
_cell.length_c   1.000
_cell.angle_alpha   90.00
_cell.angle_beta   90.00
_cell.angle_gamma   90.00
#
_symmetry.space_group_name_H-M   'P 1'
#
loop_
_entity.id
_entity.type
_entity.pdbx_description
1 polymer ?
#
loop_
_entity_poly.entity_id
_entity_poly.type
_entity_poly.pdbx_seq_one_letter_code
_entity_poly.pdbx_strand_id
1 'polypeptide(L)'
;MRSKSGGVCFSYLESGTCRFGSTCKFAHVEPEENGSEQSFVQSPQRNDHISDFFAEYPDFDYDESAEIWREFYRMCDEFGWNKRQDEKEEAMENFKSAMVQQFNDLYGTDGDDLNAWQSLCHVLNIVPMPVGLNDCRKRIRQTHVNLVDLVDAPRTGVPVRVFANLKQLQDYTTGTGKEGGKVHLVEEEAEGFRSDVSQEESTKETIFMSLGYDIGIIKDLVV
;
A
#
# COMPACT_ATOMS: atom_id res chain seq x y z
N MET A 1 27.31 -0.97 52.10
CA MET A 1 27.20 -0.18 50.85
C MET A 1 25.76 0.30 50.76
N ARG A 2 25.51 1.62 50.85
CA ARG A 2 24.14 2.17 50.89
C ARG A 2 23.60 2.23 49.46
N SER A 3 22.55 1.45 49.17
CA SER A 3 21.86 1.41 47.88
C SER A 3 21.31 2.79 47.52
N LYS A 4 21.67 3.31 46.33
CA LYS A 4 21.18 4.60 45.81
C LYS A 4 19.69 4.49 45.51
N SER A 5 18.90 5.42 46.04
CA SER A 5 17.43 5.40 45.96
C SER A 5 16.90 6.10 44.70
N GLY A 6 16.32 5.30 43.81
CA GLY A 6 15.09 5.58 43.04
C GLY A 6 15.03 6.69 41.98
N GLY A 7 16.05 7.54 41.79
CA GLY A 7 15.93 8.66 40.82
C GLY A 7 17.25 9.08 40.16
N VAL A 8 17.14 9.68 38.98
CA VAL A 8 18.25 10.23 38.18
C VAL A 8 18.64 11.63 38.67
N CYS A 9 19.93 11.95 38.64
CA CYS A 9 20.46 13.26 39.02
C CYS A 9 20.31 14.26 37.87
N PHE A 10 19.31 15.12 37.94
CA PHE A 10 19.07 16.15 36.91
C PHE A 10 20.26 17.10 36.68
N SER A 11 20.98 17.50 37.75
CA SER A 11 22.16 18.37 37.59
C SER A 11 23.26 17.71 36.76
N TYR A 12 23.46 16.39 36.93
CA TYR A 12 24.41 15.63 36.12
C TYR A 12 23.91 15.42 34.69
N LEU A 13 22.62 15.11 34.53
CA LEU A 13 21.99 14.90 33.22
C LEU A 13 22.06 16.16 32.33
N GLU A 14 21.85 17.34 32.90
CA GLU A 14 21.79 18.59 32.14
C GLU A 14 23.17 19.18 31.82
N SER A 15 24.14 19.02 32.74
CA SER A 15 25.43 19.72 32.64
C SER A 15 26.65 18.79 32.55
N GLY A 16 26.45 17.47 32.61
CA GLY A 16 27.52 16.47 32.73
C GLY A 16 28.31 16.53 34.04
N THR A 17 27.96 17.43 34.96
CA THR A 17 28.69 17.64 36.22
C THR A 17 27.72 17.73 37.40
N CYS A 18 28.13 17.19 38.55
CA CYS A 18 27.32 17.25 39.76
C CYS A 18 28.22 17.61 40.94
N ARG A 19 27.83 18.64 41.71
CA ARG A 19 28.60 19.13 42.88
C ARG A 19 28.83 18.08 43.96
N PHE A 20 28.03 17.01 43.97
CA PHE A 20 28.13 15.91 44.93
C PHE A 20 29.05 14.77 44.45
N GLY A 21 29.55 14.85 43.21
CA GLY A 21 30.43 13.85 42.60
C GLY A 21 29.87 12.42 42.69
N SER A 22 30.76 11.45 42.88
CA SER A 22 30.42 10.02 42.99
C SER A 22 29.58 9.66 44.22
N THR A 23 29.56 10.54 45.24
CA THR A 23 28.79 10.37 46.47
C THR A 23 27.32 10.78 46.34
N CYS A 24 26.91 11.27 45.17
CA CYS A 24 25.52 11.64 44.89
C CYS A 24 24.57 10.48 45.17
N LYS A 25 23.46 10.79 45.87
CA LYS A 25 22.42 9.82 46.23
C LYS A 25 21.57 9.35 45.04
N PHE A 26 21.62 10.08 43.93
CA PHE A 26 20.87 9.84 42.69
C PHE A 26 21.79 9.25 41.61
N ALA A 27 21.21 8.61 40.61
CA ALA A 27 21.96 7.99 39.50
C ALA A 27 22.52 9.05 38.54
N HIS A 28 23.81 8.96 38.24
CA HIS A 28 24.45 9.74 37.18
C HIS A 28 24.47 8.83 35.95
N VAL A 29 23.65 9.15 34.94
CA VAL A 29 23.67 8.48 33.64
C VAL A 29 24.45 9.39 32.69
N GLU A 30 25.50 8.84 32.07
CA GLU A 30 26.24 9.55 31.04
C GLU A 30 25.41 9.52 29.74
N PRO A 31 25.28 10.63 29.01
CA PRO A 31 24.74 10.59 27.66
C PRO A 31 25.75 9.84 26.78
N GLU A 32 25.40 8.65 26.32
CA GLU A 32 26.29 7.80 25.52
C GLU A 32 26.58 8.44 24.15
N GLU A 33 27.83 8.88 23.95
CA GLU A 33 28.36 9.23 22.64
C GLU A 33 29.23 8.09 22.09
N ASN A 34 28.74 7.49 21.01
CA ASN A 34 29.39 6.63 20.00
C ASN A 34 29.30 5.09 20.14
N GLY A 35 28.52 4.49 19.23
CA GLY A 35 29.10 3.64 18.19
C GLY A 35 29.03 2.12 18.36
N SER A 36 27.86 1.53 18.11
CA SER A 36 27.76 0.19 17.50
C SER A 36 26.38 0.01 16.85
N GLU A 37 26.42 -0.38 15.58
CA GLU A 37 25.41 -1.04 14.76
C GLU A 37 24.12 -1.49 15.49
N GLN A 38 23.03 -0.76 15.24
CA GLN A 38 21.63 -1.22 15.08
C GLN A 38 20.68 -0.04 15.29
N SER A 39 20.66 0.89 14.33
CA SER A 39 19.53 1.81 14.17
C SER A 39 18.52 1.17 13.22
N PHE A 40 17.93 0.03 13.62
CA PHE A 40 16.59 -0.27 13.15
C PHE A 40 15.66 0.55 14.04
N VAL A 41 15.39 1.78 13.60
CA VAL A 41 14.08 2.35 13.85
C VAL A 41 13.12 1.34 13.22
N GLN A 42 12.56 0.43 14.02
CA GLN A 42 11.45 -0.38 13.58
C GLN A 42 10.25 0.57 13.47
N SER A 43 10.27 1.38 12.41
CA SER A 43 9.04 1.66 11.68
C SER A 43 8.34 0.30 11.54
N PRO A 44 7.01 0.19 11.79
CA PRO A 44 6.31 -1.06 11.59
C PRO A 44 6.73 -1.58 10.21
N GLN A 45 7.41 -2.73 10.21
CA GLN A 45 7.95 -3.33 9.01
C GLN A 45 6.72 -3.60 8.14
N ARG A 46 6.46 -2.71 7.19
CA ARG A 46 5.44 -2.94 6.17
C ARG A 46 5.95 -4.16 5.43
N ASN A 47 5.18 -5.24 5.40
CA ASN A 47 5.54 -6.37 4.57
C ASN A 47 5.55 -5.86 3.12
N ASP A 48 6.63 -6.14 2.40
CA ASP A 48 6.73 -5.83 0.98
C ASP A 48 6.37 -7.11 0.21
N HIS A 49 5.07 -7.34 0.12
CA HIS A 49 4.52 -8.54 -0.50
C HIS A 49 4.94 -8.69 -1.97
N ILE A 50 5.20 -7.56 -2.65
CA ILE A 50 5.66 -7.55 -4.04
C ILE A 50 7.12 -8.01 -4.13
N SER A 51 7.99 -7.45 -3.29
CA SER A 51 9.39 -7.86 -3.24
C SER A 51 9.52 -9.32 -2.81
N ASP A 52 8.69 -9.78 -1.87
CA ASP A 52 8.62 -11.18 -1.46
C ASP A 52 8.28 -12.10 -2.64
N PHE A 53 7.30 -11.72 -3.48
CA PHE A 53 6.96 -12.48 -4.69
C PHE A 53 8.15 -12.58 -5.67
N PHE A 54 8.84 -11.48 -5.97
CA PHE A 54 9.98 -11.52 -6.89
C PHE A 54 11.19 -12.26 -6.29
N ALA A 55 11.34 -12.26 -4.96
CA ALA A 55 12.40 -13.00 -4.28
C ALA A 55 12.28 -14.53 -4.41
N GLU A 56 11.11 -15.06 -4.79
CA GLU A 56 10.94 -16.47 -5.14
C GLU A 56 11.67 -16.85 -6.44
N TYR A 57 12.07 -15.87 -7.24
CA TYR A 57 12.77 -16.03 -8.51
C TYR A 57 14.18 -15.40 -8.45
N PRO A 58 15.14 -16.00 -7.74
CA PRO A 58 16.45 -15.38 -7.47
C PRO A 58 17.32 -15.14 -8.71
N ASP A 59 16.99 -15.78 -9.84
CA ASP A 59 17.67 -15.57 -11.12
C ASP A 59 17.16 -14.31 -11.85
N PHE A 60 16.03 -13.73 -11.44
CA PHE A 60 15.47 -12.51 -12.03
C PHE A 60 15.93 -11.25 -11.28
N ASP A 61 16.52 -10.30 -12.00
CA ASP A 61 17.09 -9.06 -11.45
C ASP A 61 16.03 -7.98 -11.18
N TYR A 62 15.10 -8.22 -10.26
CA TYR A 62 13.97 -7.32 -9.96
C TYR A 62 14.40 -5.87 -9.64
N ASP A 63 13.85 -4.90 -10.40
CA ASP A 63 14.04 -3.47 -10.18
C ASP A 63 12.89 -2.89 -9.34
N GLU A 64 13.15 -2.71 -8.04
CA GLU A 64 12.20 -2.15 -7.07
C GLU A 64 11.74 -0.71 -7.36
N SER A 65 12.36 -0.02 -8.32
CA SER A 65 11.99 1.35 -8.73
C SER A 65 11.11 1.39 -9.99
N ALA A 66 11.06 0.30 -10.76
CA ALA A 66 10.28 0.20 -12.00
C ALA A 66 8.83 -0.25 -11.72
N GLU A 67 7.84 0.18 -12.51
CA GLU A 67 6.41 -0.21 -12.34
C GLU A 67 6.22 -1.73 -12.22
N ILE A 68 5.40 -2.18 -11.26
CA ILE A 68 5.36 -3.61 -10.87
C ILE A 68 4.97 -4.51 -12.06
N TRP A 69 3.97 -4.12 -12.84
CA TRP A 69 3.55 -4.91 -14.02
C TRP A 69 4.62 -5.03 -15.08
N ARG A 70 5.46 -4.01 -15.24
CA ARG A 70 6.57 -4.04 -16.20
C ARG A 70 7.59 -5.09 -15.80
N GLU A 71 7.89 -5.17 -14.50
CA GLU A 71 8.80 -6.17 -13.96
C GLU A 71 8.23 -7.57 -14.09
N PHE A 72 6.93 -7.77 -13.82
CA PHE A 72 6.27 -9.06 -14.04
C PHE A 72 6.34 -9.53 -15.50
N TYR A 73 6.10 -8.64 -16.47
CA TYR A 73 6.23 -9.00 -17.89
C TYR A 73 7.68 -9.25 -18.31
N ARG A 74 8.63 -8.47 -17.80
CA ARG A 74 10.06 -8.71 -18.04
C ARG A 74 10.48 -10.09 -17.53
N MET A 75 9.98 -10.48 -16.36
CA MET A 75 10.16 -11.81 -15.79
C MET A 75 9.56 -12.91 -16.68
N CYS A 76 8.34 -12.71 -17.19
CA CYS A 76 7.71 -13.65 -18.13
C CYS A 76 8.53 -13.83 -19.42
N ASP A 77 9.12 -12.75 -19.92
CA ASP A 77 9.97 -12.78 -21.12
C ASP A 77 11.28 -13.53 -20.85
N GLU A 78 11.93 -13.25 -19.72
CA GLU A 78 13.20 -13.84 -19.31
C GLU A 78 13.11 -15.35 -19.08
N PHE A 79 12.07 -15.80 -18.38
CA PHE A 79 11.81 -17.22 -18.21
C PHE A 79 11.11 -17.86 -19.43
N GLY A 80 10.76 -17.11 -20.47
CA GLY A 80 10.11 -17.65 -21.66
C GLY A 80 8.72 -18.24 -21.41
N TRP A 81 8.03 -17.75 -20.38
CA TRP A 81 6.67 -18.17 -20.00
C TRP A 81 5.60 -17.78 -21.02
N ASN A 82 5.91 -16.91 -21.97
CA ASN A 82 5.01 -16.62 -23.09
C ASN A 82 4.68 -17.85 -23.96
N LYS A 83 5.43 -18.94 -23.82
CA LYS A 83 5.18 -20.23 -24.48
C LYS A 83 4.72 -21.33 -23.53
N ARG A 84 4.69 -21.07 -22.21
CA ARG A 84 4.37 -22.01 -21.12
C ARG A 84 3.25 -21.42 -20.28
N GLN A 85 2.03 -21.73 -20.70
CA GLN A 85 0.84 -21.05 -20.22
C GLN A 85 0.50 -21.39 -18.75
N ASP A 86 0.78 -22.62 -18.33
CA ASP A 86 0.57 -23.11 -16.96
C ASP A 86 1.48 -22.42 -15.94
N GLU A 87 2.79 -22.37 -16.19
CA GLU A 87 3.74 -21.66 -15.31
C GLU A 87 3.43 -20.16 -15.23
N LYS A 88 3.03 -19.56 -16.37
CA LYS A 88 2.62 -18.16 -16.43
C LYS A 88 1.36 -17.90 -15.60
N GLU A 89 0.39 -18.81 -15.67
CA GLU A 89 -0.88 -18.70 -14.94
C GLU A 89 -0.65 -18.76 -13.44
N GLU A 90 0.14 -19.74 -12.95
CA GLU A 90 0.48 -19.85 -11.52
C GLU A 90 1.24 -18.62 -11.01
N ALA A 91 2.30 -18.20 -11.71
CA ALA A 91 3.05 -17.00 -11.33
C ALA A 91 2.18 -15.74 -11.36
N MET A 92 1.24 -15.64 -12.31
CA MET A 92 0.29 -14.53 -12.40
C MET A 92 -0.69 -14.51 -11.21
N GLU A 93 -1.17 -15.67 -10.76
CA GLU A 93 -2.05 -15.76 -9.59
C GLU A 93 -1.32 -15.32 -8.31
N ASN A 94 -0.11 -15.83 -8.10
CA ASN A 94 0.73 -15.44 -6.96
C ASN A 94 1.07 -13.96 -7.00
N PHE A 95 1.41 -13.44 -8.17
CA PHE A 95 1.69 -12.02 -8.39
C PHE A 95 0.50 -11.13 -8.04
N LYS A 96 -0.71 -11.49 -8.52
CA LYS A 96 -1.92 -10.74 -8.18
C LYS A 96 -2.22 -10.82 -6.68
N SER A 97 -2.02 -11.98 -6.06
CA SER A 97 -2.18 -12.14 -4.61
C SER A 97 -1.23 -11.23 -3.83
N ALA A 98 0.02 -11.10 -4.26
CA ALA A 98 0.99 -10.19 -3.66
C ALA A 98 0.54 -8.72 -3.75
N MET A 99 0.01 -8.28 -4.91
CA MET A 99 -0.55 -6.92 -5.05
C MET A 99 -1.75 -6.66 -4.14
N VAL A 100 -2.61 -7.67 -3.96
CA VAL A 100 -3.77 -7.58 -3.07
C VAL A 100 -3.33 -7.41 -1.63
N GLN A 101 -2.38 -8.23 -1.18
CA GLN A 101 -1.82 -8.14 0.16
C GLN A 101 -1.12 -6.79 0.37
N GLN A 102 -0.35 -6.32 -0.63
CA GLN A 102 0.29 -5.00 -0.58
C GLN A 102 -0.73 -3.87 -0.45
N PHE A 103 -1.84 -3.92 -1.20
CA PHE A 103 -2.92 -2.94 -1.08
C PHE A 103 -3.52 -2.94 0.32
N ASN A 104 -3.81 -4.13 0.85
CA ASN A 104 -4.41 -4.31 2.17
C ASN A 104 -3.50 -3.79 3.29
N ASP A 105 -2.19 -4.01 3.20
CA ASP A 105 -1.22 -3.48 4.16
C ASP A 105 -1.08 -1.95 4.07
N LEU A 106 -1.28 -1.36 2.88
CA LEU A 106 -1.21 0.08 2.68
C LEU A 106 -2.48 0.81 3.15
N TYR A 107 -3.65 0.24 2.86
CA TYR A 107 -4.93 0.95 2.97
C TYR A 107 -5.94 0.29 3.90
N GLY A 108 -5.64 -0.89 4.43
CA GLY A 108 -6.54 -1.66 5.27
C GLY A 108 -7.53 -2.52 4.49
N THR A 109 -8.21 -3.41 5.20
CA THR A 109 -9.25 -4.29 4.68
C THR A 109 -10.65 -3.96 5.22
N ASP A 110 -10.71 -3.26 6.35
CA ASP A 110 -11.94 -2.91 7.04
C ASP A 110 -12.65 -1.76 6.32
N GLY A 111 -13.78 -2.10 5.68
CA GLY A 111 -14.63 -1.14 5.01
C GLY A 111 -15.13 -0.04 5.95
N ASP A 112 -15.24 -0.26 7.25
CA ASP A 112 -15.78 0.71 8.20
C ASP A 112 -14.69 1.54 8.93
N ASP A 113 -13.41 1.36 8.60
CA ASP A 113 -12.31 2.14 9.20
C ASP A 113 -12.10 3.49 8.53
N LEU A 114 -12.45 4.58 9.23
CA LEU A 114 -12.25 5.94 8.75
C LEU A 114 -10.78 6.25 8.38
N ASN A 115 -9.80 5.74 9.12
CA ASN A 115 -8.38 6.06 8.88
C ASN A 115 -7.90 5.43 7.56
N ALA A 116 -8.36 4.22 7.26
CA ALA A 116 -8.14 3.54 5.99
C ALA A 116 -8.66 4.38 4.81
N TRP A 117 -9.92 4.82 4.90
CA TRP A 117 -10.53 5.68 3.89
C TRP A 117 -9.87 7.05 3.75
N GLN A 118 -9.44 7.66 4.86
CA GLN A 118 -8.69 8.92 4.84
C GLN A 118 -7.28 8.76 4.25
N SER A 119 -6.65 7.60 4.43
CA SER A 119 -5.35 7.28 3.80
C SER A 119 -5.48 7.20 2.29
N LEU A 120 -6.54 6.57 1.78
CA LEU A 120 -6.87 6.61 0.35
C LEU A 120 -7.15 8.04 -0.14
N CYS A 121 -7.93 8.83 0.62
CA CYS A 121 -8.18 10.23 0.28
C CYS A 121 -6.89 11.05 0.19
N HIS A 122 -5.94 10.80 1.08
CA HIS A 122 -4.64 11.48 1.08
C HIS A 122 -3.83 11.14 -0.17
N VAL A 123 -3.71 9.85 -0.49
CA VAL A 123 -2.97 9.39 -1.68
C VAL A 123 -3.60 9.89 -2.98
N LEU A 124 -4.94 9.99 -3.02
CA LEU A 124 -5.69 10.53 -4.15
C LEU A 124 -5.69 12.07 -4.20
N ASN A 125 -5.00 12.74 -3.27
CA ASN A 125 -4.96 14.21 -3.15
C ASN A 125 -6.36 14.86 -3.05
N ILE A 126 -7.30 14.20 -2.36
CA ILE A 126 -8.64 14.73 -2.12
C ILE A 126 -8.55 15.86 -1.08
N VAL A 127 -8.90 17.08 -1.50
CA VAL A 127 -8.92 18.29 -0.66
C VAL A 127 -10.26 19.02 -0.80
N PRO A 128 -10.90 19.48 0.30
CA PRO A 128 -10.48 19.29 1.69
C PRO A 128 -10.62 17.83 2.16
N MET A 129 -9.78 17.41 3.11
CA MET A 129 -9.82 16.06 3.68
C MET A 129 -11.19 15.80 4.32
N PRO A 130 -11.96 14.79 3.90
CA PRO A 130 -13.24 14.50 4.50
C PRO A 130 -13.06 13.95 5.93
N VAL A 131 -13.92 14.38 6.85
CA VAL A 131 -13.84 13.99 8.28
C VAL A 131 -14.74 12.80 8.63
N GLY A 132 -15.67 12.45 7.75
CA GLY A 132 -16.63 11.36 7.94
C GLY A 132 -16.41 10.21 6.95
N LEU A 133 -16.70 8.99 7.40
CA LEU A 133 -16.54 7.77 6.62
C LEU A 133 -17.33 7.82 5.32
N ASN A 134 -18.61 8.23 5.41
CA ASN A 134 -19.50 8.36 4.26
C ASN A 134 -19.01 9.41 3.25
N ASP A 135 -18.41 10.50 3.72
CA ASP A 135 -17.87 11.55 2.85
C ASP A 135 -16.60 11.07 2.13
N CYS A 136 -15.72 10.32 2.83
CA CYS A 136 -14.55 9.70 2.21
C CYS A 136 -14.97 8.73 1.10
N ARG A 137 -15.86 7.78 1.43
CA ARG A 137 -16.40 6.80 0.48
C ARG A 137 -17.01 7.49 -0.74
N LYS A 138 -17.87 8.48 -0.52
CA LYS A 138 -18.50 9.26 -1.60
C LYS A 138 -17.46 9.93 -2.49
N ARG A 139 -16.44 10.55 -1.90
CA ARG A 139 -15.46 11.31 -2.66
C ARG A 139 -14.54 10.41 -3.48
N ILE A 140 -14.18 9.25 -2.95
CA ILE A 140 -13.34 8.28 -3.68
C ILE A 140 -14.12 7.63 -4.83
N ARG A 141 -15.41 7.29 -4.64
CA ARG A 141 -16.26 6.79 -5.75
C ARG A 141 -16.41 7.77 -6.92
N GLN A 142 -16.18 9.05 -6.68
CA GLN A 142 -16.21 10.09 -7.72
C GLN A 142 -14.85 10.29 -8.43
N THR A 143 -13.81 9.55 -8.02
CA THR A 143 -12.48 9.63 -8.66
C THR A 143 -12.30 8.51 -9.65
N HIS A 144 -11.66 8.79 -10.78
CA HIS A 144 -11.24 7.76 -11.71
C HIS A 144 -9.75 7.46 -11.52
N VAL A 145 -9.41 6.27 -11.05
CA VAL A 145 -8.03 5.91 -10.69
C VAL A 145 -7.75 4.46 -11.05
N ASN A 146 -6.50 4.19 -11.40
CA ASN A 146 -6.00 2.84 -11.61
C ASN A 146 -5.51 2.24 -10.28
N LEU A 147 -6.08 1.12 -9.83
CA LEU A 147 -5.72 0.52 -8.52
C LEU A 147 -4.24 0.11 -8.43
N VAL A 148 -3.65 -0.29 -9.56
CA VAL A 148 -2.22 -0.59 -9.61
C VAL A 148 -1.39 0.65 -9.26
N ASP A 149 -1.82 1.84 -9.67
CA ASP A 149 -1.11 3.08 -9.35
C ASP A 149 -1.16 3.39 -7.85
N LEU A 150 -2.20 2.93 -7.12
CA LEU A 150 -2.26 3.05 -5.65
C LEU A 150 -1.20 2.18 -4.97
N VAL A 151 -0.87 1.02 -5.53
CA VAL A 151 0.20 0.16 -5.02
C VAL A 151 1.59 0.67 -5.47
N ASP A 152 1.70 1.15 -6.71
CA ASP A 152 2.95 1.67 -7.27
C ASP A 152 3.41 2.99 -6.64
N ALA A 153 2.49 3.89 -6.29
CA ALA A 153 2.86 5.25 -5.89
C ALA A 153 3.72 5.32 -4.62
N PRO A 154 3.44 4.58 -3.54
CA PRO A 154 4.31 4.56 -2.37
C PRO A 154 5.69 3.96 -2.64
N ARG A 155 5.79 3.01 -3.58
CA ARG A 155 7.04 2.31 -3.92
C ARG A 155 7.93 3.13 -4.84
N THR A 156 7.33 3.71 -5.88
CA THR A 156 8.05 4.48 -6.92
C THR A 156 8.20 5.96 -6.57
N GLY A 157 7.44 6.46 -5.60
CA GLY A 157 7.35 7.89 -5.28
C GLY A 157 6.62 8.73 -6.35
N VAL A 158 6.12 8.10 -7.41
CA VAL A 158 5.35 8.78 -8.47
C VAL A 158 3.92 9.02 -7.96
N PRO A 159 3.40 10.26 -7.98
CA PRO A 159 2.05 10.53 -7.52
C PRO A 159 0.99 9.79 -8.35
N VAL A 160 -0.07 9.34 -7.67
CA VAL A 160 -1.21 8.66 -8.32
C VAL A 160 -1.90 9.60 -9.30
N ARG A 161 -2.16 9.09 -10.50
CA ARG A 161 -2.91 9.82 -11.52
C ARG A 161 -4.41 9.61 -11.31
N VAL A 162 -5.12 10.72 -11.09
CA VAL A 162 -6.59 10.76 -11.08
C VAL A 162 -7.09 11.31 -12.42
N PHE A 163 -7.99 10.59 -13.06
CA PHE A 163 -8.54 10.90 -14.36
C PHE A 163 -9.88 11.64 -14.24
N ALA A 164 -10.21 12.44 -15.24
CA ALA A 164 -11.44 13.21 -15.24
C ALA A 164 -12.68 12.35 -15.48
N ASN A 165 -12.53 11.24 -16.19
CA ASN A 165 -13.61 10.33 -16.54
C ASN A 165 -13.08 8.92 -16.82
N LEU A 166 -14.01 7.97 -16.89
CA LEU A 166 -13.75 6.57 -17.16
C LEU A 166 -12.99 6.33 -18.47
N LYS A 167 -13.31 7.07 -19.53
CA LYS A 167 -12.64 6.91 -20.83
C LYS A 167 -11.14 7.19 -20.75
N GLN A 168 -10.75 8.27 -20.07
CA GLN A 168 -9.34 8.59 -19.88
C GLN A 168 -8.61 7.52 -19.05
N LEU A 169 -9.27 6.96 -18.04
CA LEU A 169 -8.73 5.83 -17.28
C LEU A 169 -8.56 4.59 -18.16
N GLN A 170 -9.55 4.23 -18.98
CA GLN A 170 -9.46 3.11 -19.92
C GLN A 170 -8.33 3.29 -20.94
N ASP A 171 -8.22 4.47 -21.56
CA ASP A 171 -7.19 4.80 -22.54
C ASP A 171 -5.79 4.66 -21.91
N TYR A 172 -5.65 5.10 -20.66
CA TYR A 172 -4.42 4.92 -19.90
C TYR A 172 -4.12 3.44 -19.61
N THR A 173 -5.05 2.71 -18.99
CA THR A 173 -4.84 1.32 -18.59
C THR A 173 -4.52 0.40 -19.77
N THR A 174 -5.17 0.64 -20.92
CA THR A 174 -4.90 -0.11 -22.17
C THR A 174 -3.60 0.32 -22.84
N GLY A 175 -3.30 1.63 -22.88
CA GLY A 175 -2.10 2.16 -23.50
C GLY A 175 -0.80 1.81 -22.76
N THR A 176 -0.85 1.63 -21.43
CA THR A 176 0.34 1.29 -20.63
C THR A 176 0.55 -0.21 -20.41
N GLY A 177 -0.38 -1.07 -20.87
CA GLY A 177 -0.31 -2.50 -20.59
C GLY A 177 -0.53 -2.85 -19.11
N LYS A 178 -1.07 -1.93 -18.30
CA LYS A 178 -1.44 -2.18 -16.89
C LYS A 178 -2.79 -2.90 -16.79
N GLU A 179 -3.00 -3.92 -17.62
CA GLU A 179 -4.31 -4.54 -17.87
C GLU A 179 -4.96 -5.16 -16.61
N GLY A 180 -4.17 -5.43 -15.57
CA GLY A 180 -4.64 -5.82 -14.23
C GLY A 180 -5.43 -4.76 -13.47
N GLY A 181 -5.48 -3.52 -13.96
CA GLY A 181 -6.14 -2.39 -13.32
C GLY A 181 -7.39 -1.88 -14.05
N LYS A 182 -8.09 -2.74 -14.81
CA LYS A 182 -9.40 -2.40 -15.39
C LYS A 182 -10.47 -2.30 -14.29
N VAL A 183 -10.39 -1.27 -13.46
CA VAL A 183 -11.55 -0.82 -12.67
C VAL A 183 -12.40 0.04 -13.59
N HIS A 184 -13.43 -0.58 -14.18
CA HIS A 184 -14.53 0.20 -14.72
C HIS A 184 -15.35 0.70 -13.53
N LEU A 185 -15.11 1.96 -13.15
CA LEU A 185 -16.01 2.67 -12.26
C LEU A 185 -17.32 2.85 -13.00
N VAL A 186 -18.40 2.35 -12.42
CA VAL A 186 -19.73 2.45 -13.00
C VAL A 186 -20.22 3.87 -12.70
N GLU A 187 -20.59 4.62 -13.75
CA GLU A 187 -21.45 5.78 -13.57
C GLU A 187 -22.84 5.24 -13.16
N GLU A 188 -23.31 5.50 -11.94
CA GLU A 188 -24.74 5.38 -11.63
C GLU A 188 -25.46 6.50 -12.40
N GLU A 189 -26.03 6.17 -13.55
CA GLU A 189 -27.11 6.98 -14.13
C GLU A 189 -28.35 6.84 -13.23
N ALA A 190 -28.73 7.95 -12.62
CA ALA A 190 -29.96 8.05 -11.85
C ALA A 190 -31.19 7.85 -12.75
N GLU A 191 -32.02 6.88 -12.36
CA GLU A 191 -33.43 6.64 -12.71
C GLU A 191 -33.83 6.44 -14.19
N GLY A 192 -34.18 5.18 -14.53
CA GLY A 192 -35.35 4.91 -15.37
C GLY A 192 -35.22 3.86 -16.48
N PHE A 193 -35.94 2.75 -16.30
CA PHE A 193 -36.57 1.91 -17.33
C PHE A 193 -35.76 0.76 -17.99
N ARG A 194 -36.22 -0.48 -17.69
CA ARG A 194 -36.08 -1.81 -18.33
C ARG A 194 -35.52 -1.82 -19.78
N SER A 195 -34.73 -2.78 -20.25
CA SER A 195 -34.50 -4.19 -19.86
C SER A 195 -33.37 -4.75 -20.74
N ASP A 196 -32.29 -5.29 -20.15
CA ASP A 196 -31.59 -6.53 -20.57
C ASP A 196 -30.39 -6.77 -19.61
N VAL A 197 -30.68 -7.15 -18.36
CA VAL A 197 -29.67 -7.42 -17.33
C VAL A 197 -29.40 -8.93 -17.33
N SER A 198 -28.45 -9.38 -18.15
CA SER A 198 -27.95 -10.76 -18.01
C SER A 198 -26.52 -11.03 -18.52
N GLN A 199 -25.83 -10.04 -19.11
CA GLN A 199 -24.41 -10.21 -19.49
C GLN A 199 -23.46 -9.14 -18.93
N GLU A 200 -23.97 -8.09 -18.29
CA GLU A 200 -23.17 -6.96 -17.79
C GLU A 200 -22.72 -7.12 -16.31
N GLU A 201 -23.26 -8.12 -15.63
CA GLU A 201 -23.01 -8.38 -14.19
C GLU A 201 -21.81 -9.34 -13.98
N SER A 202 -21.39 -10.07 -15.02
CA SER A 202 -20.42 -11.16 -14.93
C SER A 202 -18.94 -10.73 -15.05
N THR A 203 -18.65 -9.51 -15.49
CA THR A 203 -17.27 -9.07 -15.83
C THR A 203 -16.68 -8.08 -14.81
N LYS A 204 -17.48 -7.66 -13.83
CA LYS A 204 -17.11 -6.66 -12.79
C LYS A 204 -16.25 -7.24 -11.66
N GLU A 205 -16.20 -8.56 -11.54
CA GLU A 205 -15.55 -9.30 -10.44
C GLU A 205 -14.09 -9.72 -10.75
N THR A 206 -13.64 -9.63 -11.99
CA THR A 206 -12.68 -10.61 -12.55
C THR A 206 -11.18 -10.40 -12.23
N ILE A 207 -10.78 -9.37 -11.46
CA ILE A 207 -9.35 -9.21 -11.11
C ILE A 207 -9.08 -9.31 -9.60
N PHE A 208 -9.97 -8.79 -8.76
CA PHE A 208 -9.82 -8.90 -7.29
C PHE A 208 -10.73 -9.95 -6.65
N MET A 209 -11.91 -10.26 -7.21
CA MET A 209 -12.79 -11.28 -6.62
C MET A 209 -12.48 -12.72 -7.09
N SER A 210 -11.78 -12.90 -8.23
CA SER A 210 -11.34 -14.22 -8.68
C SER A 210 -10.31 -14.89 -7.78
N LEU A 211 -9.73 -14.16 -6.82
CA LEU A 211 -8.80 -14.70 -5.82
C LEU A 211 -9.46 -15.03 -4.47
N GLY A 212 -10.78 -14.87 -4.33
CA GLY A 212 -11.51 -15.28 -3.12
C GLY A 212 -11.23 -14.44 -1.86
N TYR A 213 -10.58 -13.28 -1.98
CA TYR A 213 -10.32 -12.39 -0.87
C TYR A 213 -11.48 -11.41 -0.67
N ASP A 214 -12.18 -11.54 0.46
CA ASP A 214 -13.26 -10.66 0.88
C ASP A 214 -12.68 -9.32 1.38
N ILE A 215 -12.53 -8.34 0.48
CA ILE A 215 -11.85 -7.07 0.80
C ILE A 215 -12.88 -5.93 0.75
N GLY A 216 -13.36 -5.51 1.92
CA GLY A 216 -14.45 -4.53 2.05
C GLY A 216 -14.15 -3.20 1.36
N ILE A 217 -12.92 -2.70 1.48
CA ILE A 217 -12.51 -1.44 0.86
C ILE A 217 -12.47 -1.55 -0.68
N ILE A 218 -11.85 -2.60 -1.22
CA ILE A 218 -11.75 -2.79 -2.68
C ILE A 218 -13.15 -2.98 -3.29
N LYS A 219 -14.04 -3.71 -2.62
CA LYS A 219 -15.44 -3.82 -3.04
C LYS A 219 -16.08 -2.45 -3.21
N ASP A 220 -15.93 -1.57 -2.24
CA ASP A 220 -16.50 -0.22 -2.26
C ASP A 220 -15.88 0.72 -3.30
N LEU A 221 -14.69 0.41 -3.82
CA LEU A 221 -14.01 1.15 -4.90
C LEU A 221 -14.44 0.73 -6.31
N VAL A 222 -15.11 -0.42 -6.45
CA VAL A 222 -15.46 -1.02 -7.75
C VAL A 222 -16.98 -0.94 -8.04
N VAL A 223 -17.79 -0.50 -7.08
CA VAL A 223 -19.26 -0.29 -7.25
C VAL A 223 -19.55 0.93 -8.12
#